data_AF-A0A0K8QD88-F1
#
_entry.id   AF-A0A0K8QD88-F1
#
_cell.length_a   1.000
_cell.length_b   1.000
_cell.length_c   1.000
_cell.angle_alpha   90.00
_cell.angle_beta   90.00
_cell.angle_gamma   90.00
#
_symmetry.space_group_name_H-M   'P 1'
#
loop_
_entity.id
_entity.type
_entity.pdbx_description
1 polymer ?
#
loop_
_entity_poly.entity_id
_entity_poly.type
_entity_poly.pdbx_seq_one_letter_code
_entity_poly.pdbx_strand_id
1 'polypeptide(L)' 'MGVPLTVGVIGVGKISEQYFESLPKLPGLKLVAVADINEERAHSVAAEQGVEA' A
#
# COMPACT_ATOMS: atom_id res chain seq x y z
N MET A 1 -15.15 8.48 17.66
CA MET A 1 -14.56 7.64 16.60
C MET A 1 -13.16 8.16 16.33
N GLY A 2 -12.16 7.27 16.27
CA GLY A 2 -10.75 7.66 16.05
C GLY A 2 -10.45 7.99 14.59
N VAL A 3 -9.33 8.69 14.35
CA VAL A 3 -8.81 8.95 13.01
C VAL A 3 -8.17 7.68 12.43
N PRO A 4 -8.31 7.39 11.11
CA PRO A 4 -7.63 6.26 10.48
C PRO A 4 -6.11 6.39 10.59
N LEU A 5 -5.43 5.28 10.85
CA LEU A 5 -3.98 5.20 10.84
C LEU A 5 -3.47 5.24 9.39
N THR A 6 -2.69 6.25 9.07
CA THR A 6 -2.05 6.38 7.75
C THR A 6 -0.75 5.59 7.72
N VAL A 7 -0.57 4.74 6.72
CA VAL A 7 0.60 3.86 6.60
C VAL A 7 1.21 3.91 5.20
N GLY A 8 2.52 3.71 5.14
CA GLY A 8 3.24 3.38 3.91
C GLY A 8 3.77 1.95 3.98
N VAL A 9 3.89 1.28 2.83
CA VAL A 9 4.41 -0.09 2.72
C VAL A 9 5.73 -0.09 1.94
N ILE A 10 6.78 -0.64 2.55
CA ILE A 10 8.09 -0.80 1.92
C ILE A 10 8.28 -2.28 1.54
N GLY A 11 8.56 -2.53 0.26
CA GLY A 11 8.58 -3.86 -0.33
C GLY A 11 7.21 -4.24 -0.88
N VAL A 12 7.08 -4.20 -2.20
CA VAL A 12 5.83 -4.53 -2.92
C VAL A 12 5.98 -5.78 -3.78
N GLY A 13 6.70 -6.77 -3.26
CA GLY A 13 6.86 -8.08 -3.88
C GLY A 13 5.63 -8.98 -3.76
N LYS A 14 5.77 -10.23 -4.21
CA LYS A 14 4.65 -11.20 -4.34
C LYS A 14 3.84 -11.42 -3.05
N ILE A 15 4.50 -11.43 -1.89
CA ILE A 15 3.82 -11.61 -0.60
C ILE A 15 2.92 -10.39 -0.30
N SER A 16 3.32 -9.20 -0.75
CA SER A 16 2.61 -7.96 -0.43
C SER A 16 1.23 -7.85 -1.06
N GLU A 17 0.98 -8.58 -2.16
CA GLU A 17 -0.34 -8.68 -2.79
C GLU A 17 -1.45 -9.06 -1.79
N GLN A 18 -1.16 -10.00 -0.88
CA GLN A 18 -2.13 -10.45 0.13
C GLN A 18 -2.48 -9.34 1.14
N TYR A 19 -1.51 -8.46 1.46
CA TYR A 19 -1.79 -7.29 2.29
C TYR A 19 -2.71 -6.34 1.53
N PHE A 20 -2.38 -6.00 0.28
CA PHE A 20 -3.20 -5.09 -0.53
C PHE A 20 -4.64 -5.59 -0.73
N GLU A 21 -4.85 -6.89 -0.88
CA GLU A 21 -6.20 -7.49 -0.91
C GLU A 21 -6.97 -7.37 0.42
N SER A 22 -6.25 -7.27 1.54
CA SER A 22 -6.81 -7.22 2.89
C SER A 22 -7.00 -5.79 3.42
N LEU A 23 -6.16 -4.84 3.02
CA LEU A 23 -6.19 -3.45 3.50
C LEU A 23 -7.56 -2.77 3.35
N PRO A 24 -8.31 -2.91 2.23
CA PRO A 24 -9.64 -2.31 2.11
C PRO A 24 -10.66 -2.80 3.15
N LYS A 25 -10.41 -3.95 3.79
CA LYS A 25 -11.28 -4.52 4.84
C LYS A 25 -11.03 -3.91 6.22
N LEU A 26 -10.01 -3.06 6.35
CA LEU A 26 -9.60 -2.43 7.60
C LEU A 26 -9.96 -0.93 7.58
N PRO A 27 -11.19 -0.54 7.98
CA PRO A 27 -11.66 0.86 7.89
C PRO A 27 -10.87 1.83 8.78
N GLY A 28 -10.08 1.32 9.74
CA GLY A 28 -9.18 2.10 10.57
C GLY A 28 -7.80 2.37 9.96
N LEU A 29 -7.57 1.96 8.70
CA LEU A 29 -6.27 2.07 8.05
C LEU A 29 -6.41 2.75 6.67
N LYS A 30 -5.49 3.66 6.37
CA LYS A 30 -5.37 4.30 5.06
C LYS A 30 -3.95 4.11 4.53
N LEU A 31 -3.81 3.38 3.42
CA LEU A 31 -2.57 3.35 2.67
C LEU A 31 -2.38 4.69 1.96
N VAL A 32 -1.20 5.29 2.09
CA VAL A 32 -0.89 6.59 1.46
C VAL A 32 0.31 6.56 0.52
N ALA A 33 1.20 5.59 0.69
CA ALA A 33 2.37 5.43 -0.18
C ALA A 33 2.87 3.98 -0.18
N VAL A 34 3.60 3.61 -1.22
CA VAL A 34 4.39 2.38 -1.30
C VAL A 34 5.80 2.70 -1.76
N ALA A 35 6.77 1.85 -1.44
CA ALA A 35 8.14 1.97 -1.94
C ALA A 35 8.74 0.58 -2.17
N ASP A 36 9.68 0.45 -3.10
CA ASP A 36 10.44 -0.78 -3.34
C ASP A 36 11.82 -0.42 -3.92
N ILE A 37 12.79 -1.33 -3.77
CA ILE A 37 14.11 -1.16 -4.40
C ILE A 37 14.01 -1.20 -5.93
N ASN A 38 12.98 -1.86 -6.47
CA ASN A 38 12.62 -1.79 -7.87
C ASN A 38 11.57 -0.68 -8.06
N GLU A 39 12.02 0.47 -8.58
CA GLU A 39 11.17 1.65 -8.81
C GLU A 39 10.00 1.37 -9.75
N GLU A 40 10.21 0.61 -10.84
CA GLU A 40 9.12 0.25 -11.77
C GLU A 40 8.01 -0.54 -11.05
N ARG A 41 8.39 -1.44 -10.14
CA ARG A 41 7.43 -2.20 -9.34
C ARG A 41 6.70 -1.31 -8.35
N ALA A 42 7.40 -0.41 -7.67
CA ALA A 42 6.79 0.56 -6.75
C ALA A 42 5.73 1.41 -7.47
N HIS A 43 6.09 1.97 -8.63
CA HIS A 43 5.17 2.77 -9.45
C HIS A 43 3.97 1.97 -9.95
N SER A 44 4.16 0.73 -10.41
CA SER A 44 3.06 -0.13 -10.84
C SER A 44 2.06 -0.37 -9.71
N VAL A 45 2.55 -0.75 -8.53
CA VAL A 45 1.68 -1.05 -7.38
C VAL A 45 1.03 0.23 -6.83
N ALA A 46 1.74 1.35 -6.81
CA ALA A 46 1.16 2.64 -6.43
C ALA A 46 -0.01 3.02 -7.33
N ALA A 47 0.09 2.81 -8.64
CA ALA A 47 -0.99 3.05 -9.59
C ALA A 47 -2.20 2.12 -9.34
N GLU A 48 -1.94 0.83 -9.05
CA GLU A 48 -3.00 -0.14 -8.73
C GLU A 48 -3.73 0.20 -7.42
N GLN A 49 -3.01 0.68 -6.41
CA GLN A 49 -3.57 1.05 -5.11
C GLN A 49 -4.10 2.49 -5.06
N GLY A 50 -3.79 3.31 -6.06
CA GLY A 50 -4.16 4.73 -6.10
C GLY A 50 -3.44 5.59 -5.05
N VAL A 51 -2.15 5.32 -4.82
CA VAL A 51 -1.31 5.98 -3.81
C VAL A 51 0.01 6.48 -4.40
N GLU A 52 0.85 7.12 -3.59
CA GLU A 52 2.19 7.58 -4.02
C GLU A 52 3.21 6.42 -4.05
N ALA A 53 4.21 6.52 -4.94
CA ALA A 53 5.37 5.63 -5.05
C ALA A 53 6.66 6.37 -4.69
#